data_AF-H0GYN5-F1
#
_entry.id   AF-H0GYN5-F1
#
_cell.length_a   1.000
_cell.length_b   1.000
_cell.length_c   1.000
_cell.angle_alpha   90.00
_cell.angle_beta   90.00
_cell.angle_gamma   90.00
#
_symmetry.space_group_name_H-M   'P 1'
#
loop_
_entity.id
_entity.type
_entity.pdbx_description
1 polymer ?
#
loop_
_entity_poly.entity_id
_entity_poly.type
_entity_poly.pdbx_seq_one_letter_code
_entity_poly.pdbx_strand_id
1 'polypeptide(L)'
;MEVLKNIRVYPLSNFITSSKTYINLPNELRNLTTKEQEDQLGFLHIIENDFKPSALLQKLVDYTADEGKILIIDIVSLWSQQKQRQPGAIYMNSLSCINITGLIAFLELLYDSPMDALRRCQVDRFDFRLRGIVIDNLSFLNFENDNNYNVINLSKFEKLFKILRKLREFLGCWIITKSFPMEFYNGIENSLVDKWSIKRKGGVAQYPTRLPESYMKGMDLVVCKEVANGKAQYARVGAVEK
;
A
#
# COMPACT_ATOMS: atom_id res chain seq x y z
N MET A 1 -15.23 -18.43 42.55
CA MET A 1 -14.08 -17.50 42.46
C MET A 1 -13.57 -17.26 41.03
N GLU A 2 -14.17 -17.83 39.98
CA GLU A 2 -13.71 -17.58 38.60
C GLU A 2 -13.90 -16.13 38.12
N VAL A 3 -14.94 -15.44 38.58
CA VAL A 3 -15.22 -14.06 38.17
C VAL A 3 -14.10 -13.10 38.55
N LEU A 4 -13.53 -13.23 39.75
CA LEU A 4 -12.41 -12.39 40.20
C LEU A 4 -11.13 -12.63 39.39
N LYS A 5 -10.89 -13.87 38.95
CA LYS A 5 -9.75 -14.23 38.09
C LYS A 5 -9.88 -13.64 36.68
N ASN A 6 -11.10 -13.32 36.26
CA ASN A 6 -11.39 -12.78 34.93
C ASN A 6 -11.53 -11.25 34.88
N ILE A 7 -11.40 -10.55 36.01
CA ILE A 7 -11.35 -9.08 36.02
C ILE A 7 -10.05 -8.64 35.37
N ARG A 8 -10.14 -7.91 34.25
CA ARG A 8 -8.99 -7.33 33.56
C ARG A 8 -8.92 -5.83 33.83
N VAL A 9 -7.87 -5.40 34.53
CA VAL A 9 -7.55 -4.00 34.73
C VAL A 9 -6.40 -3.65 33.78
N TYR A 10 -6.65 -2.78 32.83
CA TYR A 10 -5.65 -2.37 31.85
C TYR A 10 -5.14 -0.95 32.19
N PRO A 11 -3.82 -0.76 32.33
CA PRO A 11 -3.23 0.57 32.51
C PRO A 11 -3.55 1.50 31.33
N LEU A 12 -3.68 2.80 31.59
CA LEU A 12 -3.90 3.82 30.55
C LEU A 12 -2.79 3.81 29.48
N SER A 13 -1.55 3.48 29.88
CA SER A 13 -0.41 3.35 28.97
C SER A 13 -0.67 2.39 27.79
N ASN A 14 -1.46 1.33 28.01
CA ASN A 14 -1.76 0.34 26.98
C ASN A 14 -2.57 0.93 25.81
N PHE A 15 -3.25 2.06 26.03
CA PHE A 15 -4.08 2.72 25.02
C PHE A 15 -3.36 3.85 24.29
N ILE A 16 -2.23 4.33 24.82
CA ILE A 16 -1.44 5.44 24.25
C ILE A 16 -0.08 5.00 23.69
N THR A 17 0.42 3.82 24.07
CA THR A 17 1.69 3.28 23.58
C THR A 17 1.44 2.20 22.54
N SER A 18 2.02 2.37 21.35
CA SER A 18 1.89 1.42 20.25
C SER A 18 3.27 1.01 19.71
N SER A 19 3.46 -0.30 19.54
CA SER A 19 4.61 -0.84 18.81
C SER A 19 4.50 -0.63 17.29
N LYS A 20 3.31 -0.24 16.80
CA LYS A 20 3.05 0.07 15.38
C LYS A 20 3.10 1.57 15.13
N THR A 21 3.59 1.94 13.95
CA THR A 21 3.47 3.28 13.37
C THR A 21 2.18 3.38 12.57
N TYR A 22 1.65 4.60 12.49
CA TYR A 22 0.44 4.92 11.75
C TYR A 22 0.72 6.03 10.74
N ILE A 23 -0.12 6.11 9.72
CA ILE A 23 -0.02 7.09 8.65
C ILE A 23 -0.54 8.43 9.17
N ASN A 24 0.28 9.47 9.08
CA ASN A 24 -0.15 10.84 9.38
C ASN A 24 -0.70 11.46 8.09
N LEU A 25 -2.00 11.76 8.05
CA LEU A 25 -2.62 12.31 6.86
C LEU A 25 -2.27 13.80 6.68
N PRO A 26 -1.80 14.20 5.49
CA PRO A 26 -1.65 15.61 5.18
C PRO A 26 -3.03 16.28 5.09
N ASN A 27 -3.06 17.61 5.18
CA ASN A 27 -4.30 18.39 5.27
C ASN A 27 -5.30 18.10 4.14
N GLU A 28 -4.81 17.75 2.95
CA GLU A 28 -5.60 17.36 1.79
C GLU A 28 -6.49 16.14 2.02
N LEU A 29 -6.19 15.29 3.03
CA LEU A 29 -6.92 14.05 3.33
C LEU A 29 -7.64 14.06 4.69
N ARG A 30 -7.42 15.07 5.55
CA ARG A 30 -7.89 15.07 6.95
C ARG A 30 -9.39 14.98 7.16
N ASN A 31 -10.19 15.36 6.16
CA ASN A 31 -11.66 15.32 6.24
C ASN A 31 -12.27 14.04 5.66
N LEU A 32 -11.46 13.05 5.28
CA LEU A 32 -11.92 11.79 4.69
C LEU A 32 -12.24 10.71 5.73
N THR A 33 -11.73 10.88 6.95
CA THR A 33 -11.85 9.92 8.05
C THR A 33 -12.17 10.66 9.35
N THR A 34 -12.74 9.95 10.32
CA THR A 34 -12.81 10.46 11.70
C THR A 34 -11.43 10.45 12.35
N LYS A 35 -11.19 11.31 13.35
CA LYS A 35 -9.91 11.35 14.07
C LYS A 35 -9.47 9.99 14.63
N GLU A 36 -10.39 9.22 15.20
CA GLU A 36 -10.10 7.87 15.72
C GLU A 36 -9.64 6.88 14.63
N GLN A 37 -10.19 7.02 13.42
CA GLN A 37 -9.77 6.22 12.27
C GLN A 37 -8.38 6.65 11.81
N GLU A 38 -8.14 7.96 11.73
CA GLU A 38 -6.85 8.55 11.35
C GLU A 38 -5.71 8.09 12.27
N ASP A 39 -5.95 8.12 13.59
CA ASP A 39 -4.96 7.71 14.61
C ASP A 39 -4.57 6.21 14.51
N GLN A 40 -5.32 5.40 13.76
CA GLN A 40 -5.10 3.96 13.60
C GLN A 40 -4.82 3.53 12.15
N LEU A 41 -4.61 4.47 11.21
CA LEU A 41 -4.36 4.14 9.80
C LEU A 41 -3.05 3.37 9.60
N GLY A 42 -3.15 2.12 9.19
CA GLY A 42 -2.04 1.24 8.89
C GLY A 42 -1.86 0.91 7.41
N PHE A 43 -2.96 0.88 6.66
CA PHE A 43 -3.00 0.57 5.24
C PHE A 43 -3.75 1.65 4.49
N LEU A 44 -3.06 2.31 3.57
CA LEU A 44 -3.62 3.30 2.66
C LEU A 44 -3.39 2.87 1.21
N HIS A 45 -4.45 2.94 0.41
CA HIS A 45 -4.35 2.78 -1.03
C HIS A 45 -4.74 4.08 -1.74
N ILE A 46 -3.91 4.52 -2.68
CA ILE A 46 -4.16 5.71 -3.51
C ILE A 46 -4.37 5.29 -4.95
N ILE A 47 -5.50 5.71 -5.51
CA ILE A 47 -5.84 5.54 -6.93
C ILE A 47 -5.64 6.91 -7.59
N GLU A 48 -4.65 7.02 -8.48
CA GLU A 48 -4.37 8.27 -9.19
C GLU A 48 -3.90 8.02 -10.62
N ASN A 49 -4.25 8.92 -11.54
CA ASN A 49 -3.87 8.85 -12.94
C ASN A 49 -2.41 9.23 -13.22
N ASP A 50 -1.74 9.89 -12.26
CA ASP A 50 -0.39 10.40 -12.50
C ASP A 50 0.62 9.26 -12.58
N PHE A 51 1.44 9.23 -13.63
CA PHE A 51 2.58 8.32 -13.67
C PHE A 51 3.58 8.65 -12.57
N LYS A 52 3.93 9.94 -12.43
CA LYS A 52 4.76 10.46 -11.34
C LYS A 52 4.01 10.45 -10.02
N PRO A 53 4.69 10.31 -8.88
CA PRO A 53 4.03 10.45 -7.59
C PRO A 53 3.45 11.85 -7.45
N SER A 54 2.16 11.93 -7.11
CA SER A 54 1.52 13.23 -6.87
C SER A 54 2.15 13.96 -5.69
N ALA A 55 1.96 15.28 -5.61
CA ALA A 55 2.42 16.07 -4.45
C ALA A 55 1.85 15.54 -3.12
N LEU A 56 0.66 14.95 -3.14
CA LEU A 56 0.07 14.30 -1.98
C LEU A 56 0.88 13.06 -1.57
N LEU A 57 1.15 12.16 -2.52
CA LEU A 57 1.91 10.95 -2.25
C LEU A 57 3.34 11.28 -1.81
N GLN A 58 3.96 12.32 -2.39
CA GLN A 58 5.24 12.85 -1.92
C GLN A 58 5.14 13.32 -0.46
N LYS A 59 4.13 14.11 -0.08
CA LYS A 59 3.93 14.54 1.32
C LYS A 59 3.71 13.39 2.30
N LEU A 60 3.09 12.30 1.87
CA LEU A 60 2.89 11.11 2.70
C LEU A 60 4.19 10.34 2.95
N VAL A 61 5.16 10.46 2.04
CA VAL A 61 6.48 9.85 2.12
C VAL A 61 7.50 10.81 2.74
N ASP A 62 7.31 12.11 2.54
CA ASP A 62 8.13 13.19 3.09
C ASP A 62 7.83 13.35 4.58
N TYR A 63 8.60 12.66 5.42
CA TYR A 63 8.60 12.96 6.84
C TYR A 63 10.00 12.92 7.44
N THR A 64 10.30 13.93 8.25
CA THR A 64 11.67 14.42 8.54
C THR A 64 12.00 14.60 10.03
N ALA A 65 11.23 14.02 10.97
CA ALA A 65 11.47 14.32 12.39
C ALA A 65 12.21 13.22 13.19
N ASP A 66 12.09 11.95 12.82
CA ASP A 66 12.67 10.86 13.60
C ASP A 66 13.60 10.01 12.73
N GLU A 67 14.57 9.31 13.34
CA GLU A 67 15.54 8.37 12.74
C GLU A 67 14.90 7.16 12.00
N GLY A 68 13.61 7.25 11.66
CA GLY A 68 12.91 6.26 10.87
C GLY A 68 13.23 6.33 9.37
N LYS A 69 13.14 5.20 8.69
CA LYS A 69 13.26 5.09 7.22
C LYS A 69 11.97 4.55 6.61
N ILE A 70 11.72 4.91 5.36
CA ILE A 70 10.63 4.35 4.56
C ILE A 70 11.24 3.49 3.45
N LEU A 71 10.78 2.26 3.31
CA LEU A 71 11.15 1.40 2.20
C LEU A 71 10.22 1.68 1.02
N ILE A 72 10.76 2.17 -0.08
CA ILE A 72 10.04 2.39 -1.33
C ILE A 72 10.40 1.28 -2.30
N ILE A 73 9.42 0.43 -2.61
CA ILE A 73 9.51 -0.57 -3.67
C ILE A 73 9.08 0.10 -4.97
N ASP A 74 10.08 0.53 -5.72
CA ASP A 74 9.96 1.38 -6.90
C ASP A 74 9.91 0.51 -8.17
N ILE A 75 8.74 -0.05 -8.48
CA ILE A 75 8.51 -0.86 -9.68
C ILE A 75 8.62 0.02 -10.93
N VAL A 76 8.24 1.30 -10.81
CA VAL A 76 8.18 2.26 -11.92
C VAL A 76 9.49 3.02 -12.19
N SER A 77 10.52 2.82 -11.35
CA SER A 77 11.83 3.48 -11.46
C SER A 77 11.77 5.01 -11.49
N LEU A 78 10.89 5.59 -10.68
CA LEU A 78 10.69 7.03 -10.57
C LEU A 78 11.27 7.61 -9.28
N TRP A 79 11.06 6.92 -8.16
CA TRP A 79 11.45 7.35 -6.83
C TRP A 79 12.96 7.22 -6.59
N SER A 80 13.58 6.16 -7.12
CA SER A 80 14.99 5.85 -6.91
C SER A 80 15.94 6.57 -7.87
N GLN A 81 15.41 7.40 -8.77
CA GLN A 81 16.23 8.23 -9.67
C GLN A 81 17.12 9.16 -8.86
N GLN A 82 18.36 9.36 -9.28
CA GLN A 82 19.36 10.11 -8.49
C GLN A 82 18.89 11.51 -8.07
N LYS A 83 18.10 12.18 -8.91
CA LYS A 83 17.54 13.51 -8.64
C LYS A 83 16.31 13.52 -7.72
N GLN A 84 15.72 12.36 -7.46
CA GLN A 84 14.49 12.18 -6.67
C GLN A 84 14.76 11.44 -5.34
N ARG A 85 15.97 10.91 -5.14
CA ARG A 85 16.34 10.21 -3.92
C ARG A 85 16.27 11.14 -2.71
N GLN A 86 15.68 10.61 -1.65
CA GLN A 86 15.51 11.29 -0.37
C GLN A 86 16.32 10.58 0.71
N PRO A 87 17.00 11.30 1.63
CA PRO A 87 17.79 10.69 2.69
C PRO A 87 16.99 9.78 3.64
N GLY A 88 15.68 10.01 3.77
CA GLY A 88 14.77 9.24 4.62
C GLY A 88 14.24 7.95 4.00
N ALA A 89 14.60 7.66 2.74
CA ALA A 89 14.06 6.54 2.00
C ALA A 89 15.13 5.49 1.66
N ILE A 90 14.70 4.23 1.67
CA ILE A 90 15.44 3.06 1.21
C ILE A 90 14.74 2.56 -0.04
N TYR A 91 15.47 2.22 -1.09
CA TYR A 91 14.89 1.91 -2.39
C TYR A 91 15.11 0.46 -2.77
N MET A 92 14.02 -0.25 -3.07
CA MET A 92 14.06 -1.52 -3.81
C MET A 92 13.67 -1.24 -5.25
N ASN A 93 14.68 -1.11 -6.11
CA ASN A 93 14.52 -0.99 -7.57
C ASN A 93 15.41 -2.05 -8.22
N SER A 94 14.82 -3.19 -8.58
CA SER A 94 15.53 -4.35 -9.12
C SER A 94 14.65 -5.08 -10.12
N LEU A 95 15.25 -5.61 -11.19
CA LEU A 95 14.59 -6.49 -12.15
C LEU A 95 13.98 -7.73 -11.48
N SER A 96 14.49 -8.15 -10.31
CA SER A 96 13.93 -9.26 -9.55
C SER A 96 12.66 -8.90 -8.76
N CYS A 97 12.22 -7.64 -8.77
CA CYS A 97 11.12 -7.12 -7.95
C CYS A 97 10.08 -6.33 -8.76
N ILE A 98 10.11 -6.39 -10.11
CA ILE A 98 9.16 -5.68 -10.99
C ILE A 98 7.88 -6.48 -11.30
N ASN A 99 7.82 -7.75 -10.90
CA ASN A 99 6.64 -8.62 -11.04
C ASN A 99 6.15 -9.10 -9.66
N ILE A 100 4.92 -9.59 -9.58
CA ILE A 100 4.28 -9.89 -8.30
C ILE A 100 4.96 -11.06 -7.58
N THR A 101 5.49 -12.03 -8.33
CA THR A 101 6.19 -13.18 -7.78
C THR A 101 7.48 -12.75 -7.08
N GLY A 102 8.28 -11.92 -7.75
CA GLY A 102 9.51 -11.35 -7.22
C GLY A 102 9.27 -10.39 -6.04
N LEU A 103 8.21 -9.58 -6.12
CA LEU A 103 7.76 -8.73 -5.02
C LEU A 103 7.43 -9.54 -3.77
N ILE A 104 6.61 -10.58 -3.90
CA ILE A 104 6.23 -11.45 -2.77
C ILE A 104 7.48 -12.11 -2.18
N ALA A 105 8.37 -12.66 -3.01
CA ALA A 105 9.60 -13.29 -2.53
C ALA A 105 10.51 -12.31 -1.76
N PHE A 106 10.60 -11.05 -2.21
CA PHE A 106 11.32 -10.02 -1.48
C PHE A 106 10.65 -9.66 -0.14
N LEU A 107 9.32 -9.54 -0.11
CA LEU A 107 8.57 -9.25 1.11
C LEU A 107 8.61 -10.41 2.12
N GLU A 108 8.61 -11.65 1.65
CA GLU A 108 8.82 -12.85 2.48
C GLU A 108 10.22 -12.82 3.10
N LEU A 109 11.26 -12.54 2.32
CA LEU A 109 12.61 -12.37 2.85
C LEU A 109 12.70 -11.20 3.84
N LEU A 110 12.01 -10.08 3.58
CA LEU A 110 11.97 -8.93 4.49
C LEU A 110 11.31 -9.31 5.82
N TYR A 111 10.35 -10.23 5.81
CA TYR A 111 9.72 -10.73 7.03
C TYR A 111 10.64 -11.72 7.77
N ASP A 112 11.24 -12.67 7.07
CA ASP A 112 12.06 -13.73 7.67
C ASP A 112 13.45 -13.24 8.11
N SER A 113 14.10 -12.41 7.30
CA SER A 113 15.42 -11.80 7.57
C SER A 113 15.47 -10.35 7.04
N PRO A 114 15.00 -9.37 7.84
CA PRO A 114 14.98 -7.97 7.42
C PRO A 114 16.34 -7.45 6.98
N MET A 115 17.42 -7.86 7.66
CA MET A 115 18.78 -7.43 7.33
C MET A 115 19.20 -7.90 5.93
N ASP A 116 18.94 -9.15 5.57
CA ASP A 116 19.33 -9.68 4.25
C ASP A 116 18.49 -9.08 3.13
N ALA A 117 17.21 -8.83 3.37
CA ALA A 117 16.36 -8.11 2.42
C ALA A 117 16.87 -6.68 2.20
N LEU A 118 17.14 -5.94 3.28
CA LEU A 118 17.56 -4.53 3.21
C LEU A 118 18.97 -4.36 2.64
N ARG A 119 19.87 -5.34 2.78
CA ARG A 119 21.15 -5.37 2.05
C ARG A 119 20.95 -5.34 0.54
N ARG A 120 19.89 -5.98 0.00
CA ARG A 120 19.55 -5.89 -1.43
C ARG A 120 19.14 -4.48 -1.85
N CYS A 121 18.77 -3.63 -0.89
CA CYS A 121 18.48 -2.21 -1.07
C CYS A 121 19.70 -1.31 -0.83
N GLN A 122 20.92 -1.86 -0.74
CA GLN A 122 22.17 -1.12 -0.48
C GLN A 122 22.18 -0.41 0.89
N VAL A 123 21.57 -1.04 1.89
CA VAL A 123 21.61 -0.56 3.28
C VAL A 123 22.79 -1.17 4.01
N ASP A 124 23.74 -0.32 4.42
CA ASP A 124 24.96 -0.76 5.12
C ASP A 124 24.86 -0.62 6.64
N ARG A 125 23.99 0.25 7.15
CA ARG A 125 23.77 0.49 8.59
C ARG A 125 22.32 0.28 8.95
N PHE A 126 22.06 -0.37 10.07
CA PHE A 126 20.71 -0.77 10.51
C PHE A 126 20.22 0.01 11.74
N ASP A 127 20.89 1.10 12.09
CA ASP A 127 20.53 1.98 13.21
C ASP A 127 19.36 2.90 12.83
N PHE A 128 18.22 2.29 12.48
CA PHE A 128 17.00 2.98 12.13
C PHE A 128 15.78 2.09 12.36
N ARG A 129 14.60 2.70 12.47
CA ARG A 129 13.32 1.99 12.49
C ARG A 129 12.65 2.03 11.12
N LEU A 130 12.22 0.90 10.59
CA LEU A 130 11.40 0.89 9.38
C LEU A 130 9.98 1.40 9.71
N ARG A 131 9.66 2.62 9.27
CA ARG A 131 8.39 3.30 9.58
C ARG A 131 7.27 2.89 8.63
N GLY A 132 7.59 2.72 7.37
CA GLY A 132 6.62 2.52 6.31
C GLY A 132 7.17 1.74 5.13
N ILE A 133 6.29 1.09 4.40
CA ILE A 133 6.56 0.49 3.10
C ILE A 133 5.64 1.13 2.06
N VAL A 134 6.23 1.59 0.96
CA VAL A 134 5.53 2.13 -0.20
C VAL A 134 5.70 1.17 -1.37
N ILE A 135 4.63 0.85 -2.10
CA ILE A 135 4.69 0.09 -3.34
C ILE A 135 4.06 0.91 -4.47
N ASP A 136 4.87 1.28 -5.47
CA ASP A 136 4.46 2.06 -6.62
C ASP A 136 4.96 1.39 -7.92
N ASN A 137 4.12 0.83 -8.79
CA ASN A 137 2.66 0.88 -8.87
C ASN A 137 2.07 -0.53 -9.02
N LEU A 138 1.03 -0.89 -8.25
CA LEU A 138 0.42 -2.22 -8.26
C LEU A 138 -0.24 -2.59 -9.60
N SER A 139 -0.61 -1.61 -10.41
CA SER A 139 -1.27 -1.86 -11.70
C SER A 139 -0.37 -2.57 -12.70
N PHE A 140 0.96 -2.42 -12.59
CA PHE A 140 1.91 -3.14 -13.44
C PHE A 140 2.05 -4.61 -13.07
N LEU A 141 1.67 -4.99 -11.85
CA LEU A 141 1.76 -6.36 -11.36
C LEU A 141 0.66 -7.26 -11.91
N ASN A 142 -0.35 -6.67 -12.54
CA ASN A 142 -1.46 -7.39 -13.12
C ASN A 142 -0.98 -8.21 -14.33
N PHE A 143 -0.14 -7.71 -15.23
CA PHE A 143 0.10 -8.28 -16.58
C PHE A 143 1.01 -9.52 -16.70
N GLU A 144 1.05 -10.44 -15.72
CA GLU A 144 1.79 -11.68 -15.92
C GLU A 144 1.14 -12.56 -17.02
N ASN A 145 1.97 -13.10 -17.93
CA ASN A 145 1.60 -13.87 -19.13
C ASN A 145 1.02 -15.26 -18.81
N ASP A 146 -0.02 -15.36 -17.99
CA ASP A 146 -0.68 -16.63 -17.68
C ASP A 146 -2.05 -16.76 -18.38
N ASN A 147 -2.23 -17.85 -19.12
CA ASN A 147 -3.48 -18.18 -19.83
C ASN A 147 -4.70 -18.37 -18.89
N ASN A 148 -4.48 -18.46 -17.57
CA ASN A 148 -5.49 -18.59 -16.50
C ASN A 148 -5.50 -17.37 -15.56
N TYR A 149 -5.22 -16.21 -16.12
CA TYR A 149 -4.98 -14.93 -15.45
C TYR A 149 -5.93 -14.61 -14.27
N ASN A 150 -7.25 -14.79 -14.43
CA ASN A 150 -8.22 -14.25 -13.48
C ASN A 150 -8.18 -14.91 -12.09
N VAL A 151 -7.89 -16.20 -12.00
CA VAL A 151 -7.87 -16.91 -10.70
C VAL A 151 -6.50 -16.81 -10.04
N ILE A 152 -5.44 -16.92 -10.83
CA ILE A 152 -4.05 -16.86 -10.34
C ILE A 152 -3.74 -15.47 -9.79
N ASN A 153 -4.22 -14.42 -10.46
CA ASN A 153 -4.00 -13.04 -10.02
C ASN A 153 -4.70 -12.73 -8.68
N LEU A 154 -5.94 -13.23 -8.49
CA LEU A 154 -6.66 -13.13 -7.22
C LEU A 154 -5.86 -13.75 -6.05
N SER A 155 -5.33 -14.96 -6.26
CA SER A 155 -4.53 -15.66 -5.25
C SER A 155 -3.22 -14.94 -4.92
N LYS A 156 -2.54 -14.36 -5.93
CA LYS A 156 -1.28 -13.63 -5.75
C LYS A 156 -1.49 -12.33 -4.98
N PHE A 157 -2.54 -11.56 -5.27
CA PHE A 157 -2.87 -10.36 -4.48
C PHE A 157 -3.32 -10.68 -3.05
N GLU A 158 -4.03 -11.80 -2.83
CA GLU A 158 -4.34 -12.26 -1.48
C GLU A 158 -3.06 -12.61 -0.71
N LYS A 159 -2.11 -13.31 -1.36
CA LYS A 159 -0.80 -13.62 -0.77
C LYS A 159 0.00 -12.34 -0.47
N LEU A 160 0.00 -11.38 -1.40
CA LEU A 160 0.63 -10.06 -1.22
C LEU A 160 0.06 -9.34 0.01
N PHE A 161 -1.28 -9.26 0.13
CA PHE A 161 -1.89 -8.62 1.28
C PHE A 161 -1.54 -9.33 2.60
N LYS A 162 -1.58 -10.67 2.62
CA LYS A 162 -1.21 -11.47 3.80
C LYS A 162 0.22 -11.20 4.27
N ILE A 163 1.20 -11.11 3.36
CA ILE A 163 2.58 -10.83 3.75
C ILE A 163 2.76 -9.38 4.21
N LEU A 164 2.09 -8.40 3.59
CA LEU A 164 2.10 -7.00 4.05
C LEU A 164 1.49 -6.86 5.46
N ARG A 165 0.42 -7.61 5.76
CA ARG A 165 -0.16 -7.68 7.10
C ARG A 165 0.80 -8.27 8.12
N LYS A 166 1.46 -9.38 7.78
CA LYS A 166 2.52 -9.98 8.62
C LYS A 166 3.67 -9.00 8.89
N LEU A 167 4.13 -8.28 7.87
CA LEU A 167 5.18 -7.25 8.00
C LEU A 167 4.76 -6.13 8.95
N ARG A 168 3.51 -5.63 8.85
CA ARG A 168 2.98 -4.64 9.79
C ARG A 168 2.85 -5.19 11.22
N GLU A 169 2.45 -6.45 11.37
CA GLU A 169 2.35 -7.09 12.69
C GLU A 169 3.71 -7.26 13.35
N PHE A 170 4.73 -7.61 12.57
CA PHE A 170 6.08 -7.90 13.07
C PHE A 170 6.99 -6.67 13.18
N LEU A 171 7.12 -5.88 12.12
CA LEU A 171 7.99 -4.70 12.06
C LEU A 171 7.29 -3.41 12.52
N GLY A 172 5.96 -3.45 12.66
CA GLY A 172 5.17 -2.30 13.08
C GLY A 172 5.00 -1.21 12.02
N CYS A 173 5.44 -1.42 10.78
CA CYS A 173 5.37 -0.40 9.72
C CYS A 173 3.94 -0.17 9.20
N TRP A 174 3.66 1.04 8.71
CA TRP A 174 2.48 1.29 7.88
C TRP A 174 2.75 0.94 6.41
N ILE A 175 1.69 0.79 5.61
CA ILE A 175 1.78 0.40 4.20
C ILE A 175 0.99 1.42 3.35
N ILE A 176 1.65 1.98 2.35
CA ILE A 176 1.02 2.81 1.31
C ILE A 176 1.21 2.12 -0.04
N THR A 177 0.14 1.99 -0.82
CA THR A 177 0.23 1.46 -2.18
C THR A 177 -0.49 2.34 -3.16
N LYS A 178 0.00 2.37 -4.41
CA LYS A 178 -0.59 3.14 -5.50
C LYS A 178 -1.10 2.24 -6.62
N SER A 179 -2.24 2.59 -7.20
CA SER A 179 -2.70 2.05 -8.49
C SER A 179 -3.18 3.15 -9.44
N PHE A 180 -3.22 2.82 -10.73
CA PHE A 180 -3.93 3.57 -11.73
C PHE A 180 -5.42 3.26 -11.68
N PRO A 181 -6.27 4.17 -12.17
CA PRO A 181 -7.69 3.90 -12.28
C PRO A 181 -8.04 3.04 -13.49
N MET A 182 -9.34 2.79 -13.67
CA MET A 182 -9.91 1.89 -14.67
C MET A 182 -9.41 2.12 -16.10
N GLU A 183 -9.14 3.37 -16.47
CA GLU A 183 -8.69 3.80 -17.80
C GLU A 183 -7.40 3.09 -18.23
N PHE A 184 -6.45 2.93 -17.32
CA PHE A 184 -5.19 2.24 -17.59
C PHE A 184 -5.42 0.79 -18.02
N TYR A 185 -6.39 0.11 -17.41
CA TYR A 185 -6.65 -1.31 -17.66
C TYR A 185 -7.40 -1.55 -18.98
N ASN A 186 -8.04 -0.54 -19.56
CA ASN A 186 -8.68 -0.67 -20.86
C ASN A 186 -7.65 -0.95 -21.98
N GLY A 187 -6.39 -0.56 -21.75
CA GLY A 187 -5.30 -0.73 -22.71
C GLY A 187 -5.36 0.26 -23.87
N ILE A 188 -4.34 0.20 -24.72
CA ILE A 188 -4.28 1.04 -25.93
C ILE A 188 -5.50 0.72 -26.80
N GLU A 189 -6.22 1.77 -27.21
CA GLU A 189 -7.42 1.66 -28.06
C GLU A 189 -8.49 0.72 -27.49
N ASN A 190 -8.61 0.62 -26.16
CA ASN A 190 -9.57 -0.26 -25.48
C ASN A 190 -9.40 -1.77 -25.80
N SER A 191 -8.24 -2.19 -26.30
CA SER A 191 -7.94 -3.57 -26.71
C SER A 191 -8.03 -4.62 -25.59
N LEU A 192 -8.11 -4.21 -24.32
CA LEU A 192 -8.16 -5.10 -23.17
C LEU A 192 -9.50 -5.06 -22.41
N VAL A 193 -10.47 -4.25 -22.84
CA VAL A 193 -11.77 -4.11 -22.14
C VAL A 193 -12.46 -5.45 -21.95
N ASP A 194 -12.47 -6.29 -22.98
CA ASP A 194 -13.10 -7.61 -22.94
C ASP A 194 -12.28 -8.64 -22.16
N LYS A 195 -10.95 -8.51 -22.14
CA LYS A 195 -10.06 -9.41 -21.36
C LYS A 195 -10.31 -9.30 -19.86
N TRP A 196 -10.67 -8.10 -19.40
CA TRP A 196 -10.95 -7.82 -17.98
C TRP A 196 -12.43 -7.82 -17.62
N SER A 197 -13.30 -8.31 -18.51
CA SER A 197 -14.72 -8.49 -18.23
C SER A 197 -14.92 -9.66 -17.25
N ILE A 198 -14.68 -9.41 -15.96
CA ILE A 198 -15.08 -10.33 -14.90
C ILE A 198 -16.59 -10.51 -15.05
N LYS A 199 -17.03 -11.71 -15.46
CA LYS A 199 -18.46 -12.07 -15.53
C LYS A 199 -19.06 -11.75 -14.16
N ARG A 200 -19.90 -10.70 -14.13
CA ARG A 200 -20.58 -10.19 -12.94
C ARG A 200 -21.43 -11.30 -12.34
N LYS A 201 -20.89 -12.06 -11.40
CA LYS A 201 -21.65 -12.97 -10.54
C LYS A 201 -21.58 -12.43 -9.12
N GLY A 202 -22.69 -11.89 -8.63
CA GLY A 202 -22.83 -11.39 -7.26
C GLY A 202 -22.30 -9.97 -7.10
N GLY A 203 -23.07 -9.14 -6.40
CA GLY A 203 -22.85 -7.70 -6.32
C GLY A 203 -21.68 -7.27 -5.43
N VAL A 204 -21.62 -5.94 -5.27
CA VAL A 204 -20.81 -5.14 -4.33
C VAL A 204 -19.52 -4.50 -4.90
N ALA A 205 -19.51 -3.16 -4.80
CA ALA A 205 -18.45 -2.17 -4.99
C ALA A 205 -17.32 -2.44 -5.99
N GLN A 206 -17.44 -1.87 -7.20
CA GLN A 206 -16.32 -1.77 -8.14
C GLN A 206 -15.50 -0.53 -7.76
N TYR A 207 -14.43 -0.71 -6.98
CA TYR A 207 -13.42 0.35 -6.79
C TYR A 207 -13.01 0.91 -8.16
N PRO A 208 -12.62 2.20 -8.28
CA PRO A 208 -12.23 2.79 -9.55
C PRO A 208 -10.83 2.33 -10.01
N THR A 209 -10.48 1.05 -9.80
CA THR A 209 -9.25 0.36 -10.20
C THR A 209 -9.54 -1.14 -10.38
N ARG A 210 -8.66 -1.88 -11.05
CA ARG A 210 -8.79 -3.34 -11.27
C ARG A 210 -8.00 -4.18 -10.26
N LEU A 211 -7.84 -3.69 -9.03
CA LEU A 211 -7.27 -4.50 -7.95
C LEU A 211 -8.34 -5.44 -7.37
N PRO A 212 -7.97 -6.68 -6.99
CA PRO A 212 -8.94 -7.62 -6.42
C PRO A 212 -9.53 -7.15 -5.09
N GLU A 213 -10.81 -7.47 -4.86
CA GLU A 213 -11.50 -7.11 -3.63
C GLU A 213 -10.84 -7.73 -2.38
N SER A 214 -10.21 -8.91 -2.52
CA SER A 214 -9.43 -9.57 -1.45
C SER A 214 -8.26 -8.71 -0.94
N TYR A 215 -7.72 -7.83 -1.79
CA TYR A 215 -6.71 -6.85 -1.42
C TYR A 215 -7.36 -5.57 -0.88
N MET A 216 -8.34 -5.03 -1.60
CA MET A 216 -8.96 -3.74 -1.28
C MET A 216 -9.73 -3.72 0.04
N LYS A 217 -10.40 -4.83 0.41
CA LYS A 217 -11.04 -5.02 1.73
C LYS A 217 -10.07 -4.93 2.90
N GLY A 218 -8.78 -5.12 2.64
CA GLY A 218 -7.72 -5.05 3.64
C GLY A 218 -7.20 -3.64 3.93
N MET A 219 -7.64 -2.63 3.18
CA MET A 219 -7.19 -1.25 3.36
C MET A 219 -8.00 -0.54 4.43
N ASP A 220 -7.35 0.24 5.30
CA ASP A 220 -8.04 1.08 6.29
C ASP A 220 -8.65 2.31 5.62
N LEU A 221 -7.96 2.84 4.60
CA LEU A 221 -8.40 3.95 3.77
C LEU A 221 -8.05 3.72 2.29
N VAL A 222 -9.02 3.96 1.42
CA VAL A 222 -8.82 4.01 -0.04
C VAL A 222 -9.17 5.42 -0.50
N VAL A 223 -8.25 6.07 -1.21
CA VAL A 223 -8.40 7.43 -1.74
C VAL A 223 -8.33 7.39 -3.25
N CYS A 224 -9.28 8.06 -3.91
CA CYS A 224 -9.23 8.31 -5.35
C CYS A 224 -8.91 9.78 -5.59
N LYS A 225 -7.92 10.04 -6.45
CA LYS A 225 -7.64 11.36 -6.99
C LYS A 225 -8.48 11.57 -8.24
N GLU A 226 -9.37 12.54 -8.17
CA GLU A 226 -10.16 13.01 -9.30
C GLU A 226 -9.67 14.40 -9.73
N VAL A 227 -9.78 14.70 -11.03
CA VAL A 227 -9.50 16.04 -11.54
C VAL A 227 -10.83 16.64 -11.97
N ALA A 228 -11.41 17.47 -11.11
CA ALA A 228 -12.63 18.21 -11.38
C ALA A 228 -12.28 19.67 -11.64
N ASN A 229 -12.72 20.20 -12.80
CA ASN A 229 -12.48 21.60 -13.19
C ASN A 229 -11.00 22.02 -13.15
N GLY A 230 -10.09 21.11 -13.53
CA GLY A 230 -8.64 21.36 -13.54
C GLY A 230 -7.97 21.39 -12.16
N LYS A 231 -8.70 21.09 -11.08
CA LYS A 231 -8.16 20.98 -9.72
C LYS A 231 -8.19 19.52 -9.26
N ALA A 232 -7.10 19.10 -8.62
CA ALA A 232 -7.04 17.80 -7.96
C ALA A 232 -7.95 17.81 -6.72
N GLN A 233 -8.83 16.82 -6.65
CA GLN A 233 -9.68 16.53 -5.50
C GLN A 233 -9.41 15.10 -5.06
N TYR A 234 -9.45 14.86 -3.75
CA TYR A 234 -9.24 13.54 -3.18
C TYR A 234 -10.51 13.12 -2.46
N ALA A 235 -11.05 11.96 -2.83
CA ALA A 235 -12.26 11.41 -2.25
C ALA A 235 -11.97 10.04 -1.63
N ARG A 236 -12.61 9.77 -0.49
CA ARG A 236 -12.60 8.41 0.09
C ARG A 236 -13.46 7.51 -0.79
N VAL A 237 -12.92 6.35 -1.15
CA VAL A 237 -13.67 5.29 -1.81
C VAL A 237 -14.14 4.33 -0.73
N GLY A 238 -15.44 4.33 -0.45
CA GLY A 238 -16.10 3.30 0.35
C GLY A 238 -16.69 2.20 -0.53
N ALA A 239 -16.80 0.99 0.00
CA ALA A 239 -17.74 0.05 -0.57
C ALA A 239 -19.14 0.64 -0.37
N VAL A 240 -19.87 0.92 -1.44
CA VAL A 240 -21.28 1.29 -1.33
C VAL A 240 -22.02 0.04 -0.86
N GLU A 241 -22.31 -0.04 0.44
CA GLU A 241 -23.32 -0.96 0.96
C GLU A 241 -24.66 -0.52 0.34
N LYS A 242 -25.26 -1.41 -0.45
CA LYS A 242 -26.65 -1.32 -0.86
C LYS A 242 -27.45 -2.35 -0.07
#